data_AF-A0A524DVF4-F1
#
_entry.id   AF-A0A524DVF4-F1
#
_cell.length_a   1.000
_cell.length_b   1.000
_cell.length_c   1.000
_cell.angle_alpha   90.00
_cell.angle_beta   90.00
_cell.angle_gamma   90.00
#
_symmetry.space_group_name_H-M   'P 1'
#
loop_
_entity.id
_entity.type
_entity.pdbx_description
1 polymer ?
#
loop_
_entity_poly.entity_id
_entity_poly.type
_entity_poly.pdbx_seq_one_letter_code
_entity_poly.pdbx_strand_id
1 'polypeptide(L)'
;MDDEGGLVPQKFYKNLIYNVVELMFLIAHDDPEVQKYRTTFQTHDGTKVLYRPIHPDDDDKILEFYYSLSRETIYFRFFSGRKNVPTSRIRDYTHIDYQKNFAMVVEFQNQIVGIGHYIITDNPETAEMAVVMHDDWQRKGIGTHFLKYIIVIAKERGVKYITATVLLENYKIMKTIEKIGFKFSKKLEEGDLLVEADISNFQM
;
A
#
# COMPACT_ATOMS: atom_id res chain seq x y z
N MET A 1 12.84 -23.52 -50.43
CA MET A 1 12.94 -22.05 -50.56
C MET A 1 11.55 -21.50 -50.28
N ASP A 2 11.29 -21.40 -48.98
CA ASP A 2 10.88 -20.18 -48.26
C ASP A 2 9.64 -19.45 -48.77
N ASP A 3 8.53 -19.55 -48.02
CA ASP A 3 8.19 -18.54 -47.00
C ASP A 3 6.80 -18.84 -46.41
N GLU A 4 6.72 -19.58 -45.30
CA GLU A 4 5.54 -19.56 -44.43
C GLU A 4 5.66 -18.42 -43.41
N GLY A 5 5.69 -17.18 -43.93
CA GLY A 5 5.60 -15.95 -43.14
C GLY A 5 4.15 -15.62 -42.77
N GLY A 6 3.47 -16.52 -42.06
CA GLY A 6 2.11 -16.27 -41.55
C GLY A 6 2.14 -15.13 -40.53
N LEU A 7 1.71 -13.92 -40.93
CA LEU A 7 1.56 -12.78 -40.04
C LEU A 7 0.63 -13.14 -38.87
N VAL A 8 1.21 -13.34 -37.70
CA VAL A 8 0.46 -13.59 -36.47
C VAL A 8 -0.37 -12.33 -36.15
N PRO A 9 -1.69 -12.45 -35.88
CA PRO A 9 -2.55 -11.28 -35.69
C PRO A 9 -2.10 -10.40 -34.51
N GLN A 10 -2.14 -9.07 -34.67
CA GLN A 10 -1.74 -8.12 -33.62
C GLN A 10 -2.52 -8.31 -32.29
N LYS A 11 -3.77 -8.79 -32.37
CA LYS A 11 -4.59 -9.16 -31.20
C LYS A 11 -4.01 -10.34 -30.41
N PHE A 12 -3.33 -11.28 -31.08
CA PHE A 12 -2.63 -12.40 -30.45
C PHE A 12 -1.44 -11.90 -29.64
N TYR A 13 -0.61 -11.02 -30.20
CA TYR A 13 0.51 -10.42 -29.47
C TYR A 13 0.05 -9.57 -28.28
N LYS A 14 -1.01 -8.77 -28.44
CA LYS A 14 -1.56 -7.98 -27.34
C LYS A 14 -2.07 -8.86 -26.19
N ASN A 15 -2.78 -9.94 -26.51
CA ASN A 15 -3.26 -10.90 -25.51
C ASN A 15 -2.11 -11.68 -24.87
N LEU A 16 -1.08 -12.06 -25.65
CA LEU A 16 0.09 -12.76 -25.14
C LEU A 16 0.90 -11.87 -24.19
N ILE A 17 1.17 -10.61 -24.57
CA ILE A 17 1.87 -9.65 -23.70
C ILE A 17 1.07 -9.41 -22.42
N TYR A 18 -0.24 -9.23 -22.53
CA TYR A 18 -1.11 -9.07 -21.36
C TYR A 18 -1.03 -10.28 -20.41
N ASN A 19 -1.13 -11.51 -20.94
CA ASN A 19 -1.04 -12.73 -20.14
C ASN A 19 0.34 -12.92 -19.51
N VAL A 20 1.43 -12.55 -20.20
CA VAL A 20 2.79 -12.61 -19.66
C VAL A 20 2.98 -11.59 -18.54
N VAL A 21 2.45 -10.38 -18.69
CA VAL A 21 2.51 -9.32 -17.65
C VAL A 21 1.71 -9.72 -16.40
N GLU A 22 0.49 -10.24 -16.57
CA GLU A 22 -0.32 -10.78 -15.46
C GLU A 22 0.41 -11.92 -14.74
N LEU A 23 1.03 -12.84 -15.51
CA LEU A 23 1.83 -13.92 -14.95
C LEU A 23 3.07 -13.39 -14.19
N MET A 24 3.74 -12.36 -14.69
CA MET A 24 4.88 -11.73 -14.00
C MET A 24 4.44 -11.11 -12.66
N PHE A 25 3.26 -10.48 -12.61
CA PHE A 25 2.71 -10.01 -11.35
C PHE A 25 2.40 -11.18 -10.43
N LEU A 26 1.67 -12.20 -10.87
CA LEU A 26 1.39 -13.38 -10.03
C LEU A 26 2.68 -14.00 -9.46
N ILE A 27 3.72 -14.15 -10.28
CA ILE A 27 5.03 -14.65 -9.84
C ILE A 27 5.66 -13.74 -8.78
N ALA A 28 5.63 -12.41 -8.96
CA ALA A 28 6.16 -11.47 -7.99
C ALA A 28 5.39 -11.50 -6.65
N HIS A 29 4.09 -11.78 -6.70
CA HIS A 29 3.27 -11.92 -5.51
C HIS A 29 3.53 -13.23 -4.78
N ASP A 30 3.74 -14.33 -5.49
CA ASP A 30 4.08 -15.64 -4.90
C ASP A 30 5.56 -15.76 -4.49
N ASP A 31 6.38 -14.73 -4.71
CA ASP A 31 7.78 -14.68 -4.30
C ASP A 31 7.90 -14.91 -2.78
N PRO A 32 8.65 -15.93 -2.32
CA PRO A 32 8.91 -16.17 -0.90
C PRO A 32 9.46 -14.94 -0.15
N GLU A 33 10.24 -14.09 -0.81
CA GLU A 33 10.79 -12.86 -0.23
C GLU A 33 9.72 -11.78 0.02
N VAL A 34 8.60 -11.85 -0.69
CA VAL A 34 7.41 -11.02 -0.45
C VAL A 34 6.51 -11.69 0.60
N GLN A 35 6.27 -12.99 0.47
CA GLN A 35 5.37 -13.74 1.35
C GLN A 35 5.88 -13.89 2.78
N LYS A 36 7.19 -13.77 3.03
CA LYS A 36 7.77 -13.79 4.39
C LYS A 36 7.21 -12.71 5.31
N TYR A 37 6.66 -11.63 4.76
CA TYR A 37 6.05 -10.52 5.51
C TYR A 37 4.61 -10.81 5.99
N ARG A 38 4.09 -12.00 5.72
CA ARG A 38 2.81 -12.44 6.28
C ARG A 38 2.94 -12.66 7.78
N THR A 39 2.10 -12.00 8.57
CA THR A 39 2.08 -12.13 10.03
C THR A 39 0.71 -11.83 10.60
N THR A 40 0.54 -11.95 11.92
CA THR A 40 -0.73 -11.63 12.59
C THR A 40 -0.51 -10.65 13.72
N PHE A 41 -1.49 -9.77 13.94
CA PHE A 41 -1.51 -8.86 15.07
C PHE A 41 -2.76 -9.12 15.91
N GLN A 42 -2.59 -9.13 17.23
CA GLN A 42 -3.70 -9.23 18.17
C GLN A 42 -3.88 -7.89 18.90
N THR A 43 -5.08 -7.34 18.81
CA THR A 43 -5.48 -6.15 19.56
C THR A 43 -5.66 -6.47 21.04
N HIS A 44 -5.72 -5.43 21.88
CA HIS A 44 -5.96 -5.58 23.32
C HIS A 44 -7.31 -6.25 23.65
N ASP A 45 -8.32 -6.10 22.78
CA ASP A 45 -9.63 -6.78 22.93
C ASP A 45 -9.61 -8.25 22.47
N GLY A 46 -8.44 -8.79 22.10
CA GLY A 46 -8.25 -10.17 21.66
C GLY A 46 -8.52 -10.40 20.18
N THR A 47 -9.01 -9.40 19.44
CA THR A 47 -9.25 -9.51 17.99
C THR A 47 -7.93 -9.77 17.25
N LYS A 48 -7.89 -10.84 16.46
CA LYS A 48 -6.72 -11.21 15.65
C LYS A 48 -6.95 -10.83 14.20
N VAL A 49 -6.04 -10.04 13.64
CA VAL A 49 -6.03 -9.66 12.22
C VAL A 49 -4.81 -10.25 11.52
N LEU A 50 -4.95 -10.52 10.23
CA LEU A 50 -3.88 -10.99 9.37
C LEU A 50 -3.27 -9.80 8.63
N TYR A 51 -1.94 -9.71 8.65
CA TYR A 51 -1.17 -8.84 7.76
C TYR A 51 -0.60 -9.71 6.65
N ARG A 52 -0.82 -9.34 5.40
CA ARG A 52 -0.26 -10.05 4.25
C ARG A 52 0.05 -9.09 3.10
N PRO A 53 0.98 -9.44 2.21
CA PRO A 53 1.08 -8.77 0.92
C PRO A 53 -0.30 -8.71 0.23
N ILE A 54 -0.54 -7.60 -0.47
CA ILE A 54 -1.66 -7.49 -1.42
C ILE A 54 -1.53 -8.61 -2.47
N HIS A 55 -2.59 -8.95 -3.19
CA HIS A 55 -2.57 -9.94 -4.28
C HIS A 55 -3.44 -9.45 -5.45
N PRO A 56 -3.17 -9.83 -6.72
CA PRO A 56 -4.01 -9.44 -7.85
C PRO A 56 -5.48 -9.86 -7.68
N ASP A 57 -5.73 -10.98 -7.02
CA ASP A 57 -7.09 -11.45 -6.69
C ASP A 57 -7.83 -10.59 -5.64
N ASP A 58 -7.18 -9.58 -5.05
CA ASP A 58 -7.81 -8.66 -4.10
C ASP A 58 -8.59 -7.53 -4.76
N ASP A 59 -8.58 -7.40 -6.10
CA ASP A 59 -9.24 -6.31 -6.83
C ASP A 59 -10.68 -6.04 -6.32
N ASP A 60 -11.50 -7.10 -6.21
CA ASP A 60 -12.89 -7.00 -5.75
C ASP A 60 -12.99 -6.64 -4.26
N LYS A 61 -12.12 -7.21 -3.42
CA LYS A 61 -12.10 -6.94 -1.97
C LYS A 61 -11.65 -5.51 -1.68
N ILE A 62 -10.75 -4.96 -2.49
CA ILE A 62 -10.27 -3.58 -2.36
C ILE A 62 -11.33 -2.59 -2.83
N LEU A 63 -12.07 -2.93 -3.89
CA LEU A 63 -13.26 -2.17 -4.30
C LEU A 63 -14.29 -2.13 -3.16
N GLU A 64 -14.63 -3.30 -2.59
CA GLU A 64 -15.56 -3.40 -1.47
C GLU A 64 -15.10 -2.54 -0.28
N PHE A 65 -13.83 -2.69 0.12
CA PHE A 65 -13.21 -1.88 1.17
C PHE A 65 -13.30 -0.38 0.87
N TYR A 66 -12.91 0.05 -0.33
CA TYR A 66 -12.92 1.47 -0.71
C TYR A 66 -14.32 2.07 -0.65
N TYR A 67 -15.33 1.36 -1.17
CA TYR A 67 -16.71 1.84 -1.19
C TYR A 67 -17.40 1.80 0.18
N SER A 68 -16.89 1.02 1.13
CA SER A 68 -17.40 1.00 2.51
C SER A 68 -16.80 2.10 3.40
N LEU A 69 -15.71 2.77 2.97
CA LEU A 69 -15.11 3.87 3.72
C LEU A 69 -16.04 5.08 3.84
N SER A 70 -15.95 5.77 4.98
CA SER A 70 -16.59 7.06 5.16
C SER A 70 -16.01 8.11 4.19
N ARG A 71 -16.82 9.14 3.86
CA ARG A 71 -16.35 10.27 3.05
C ARG A 71 -15.16 10.99 3.69
N GLU A 72 -15.12 11.06 5.02
CA GLU A 72 -14.01 11.65 5.78
C GLU A 72 -12.72 10.85 5.53
N THR A 73 -12.78 9.52 5.67
CA THR A 73 -11.61 8.66 5.45
C THR A 73 -11.13 8.70 3.99
N ILE A 74 -12.04 8.72 3.01
CA ILE A 74 -11.69 8.89 1.59
C ILE A 74 -11.01 10.24 1.35
N TYR A 75 -11.59 11.33 1.87
CA TYR A 75 -11.05 12.67 1.72
C TYR A 75 -9.61 12.76 2.23
N PHE A 76 -9.35 12.25 3.44
CA PHE A 76 -8.02 12.28 4.03
C PHE A 76 -6.99 11.38 3.34
N ARG A 77 -7.41 10.25 2.77
CA ARG A 77 -6.47 9.32 2.11
C ARG A 77 -6.15 9.73 0.68
N PHE A 78 -7.14 10.21 -0.07
CA PHE A 78 -7.02 10.40 -1.51
C PHE A 78 -6.98 11.88 -1.92
N PHE A 79 -6.90 12.80 -0.95
CA PHE A 79 -6.87 14.26 -1.17
C PHE A 79 -8.01 14.72 -2.08
N SER A 80 -9.09 13.94 -2.11
CA SER A 80 -10.21 14.11 -3.01
C SER A 80 -11.47 13.60 -2.34
N GLY A 81 -12.51 14.43 -2.31
CA GLY A 81 -13.85 14.00 -1.91
C GLY A 81 -14.57 13.15 -2.97
N ARG A 82 -13.83 12.62 -3.95
CA ARG A 82 -14.41 11.88 -5.09
C ARG A 82 -14.74 10.46 -4.65
N LYS A 83 -16.02 10.11 -4.71
CA LYS A 83 -16.57 8.79 -4.38
C LYS A 83 -16.21 7.69 -5.38
N ASN A 84 -15.67 8.04 -6.56
CA ASN A 84 -15.45 7.10 -7.65
C ASN A 84 -13.96 7.07 -7.99
N VAL A 85 -13.25 6.04 -7.51
CA VAL A 85 -11.94 5.64 -8.03
C VAL A 85 -12.21 4.71 -9.22
N PRO A 86 -11.70 5.02 -10.43
CA PRO A 86 -11.81 4.11 -11.57
C PRO A 86 -11.14 2.78 -11.21
N THR A 87 -11.75 1.65 -11.60
CA THR A 87 -11.18 0.30 -11.42
C THR A 87 -9.75 0.20 -11.95
N SER A 88 -9.42 0.95 -12.99
CA SER A 88 -8.07 1.04 -13.54
C SER A 88 -7.02 1.51 -12.53
N ARG A 89 -7.39 2.37 -11.57
CA ARG A 89 -6.47 2.84 -10.51
C ARG A 89 -6.25 1.84 -9.40
N ILE A 90 -7.14 0.87 -9.20
CA ILE A 90 -6.95 -0.18 -8.20
C ILE A 90 -5.89 -1.17 -8.67
N ARG A 91 -5.89 -1.46 -9.97
CA ARG A 91 -4.88 -2.31 -10.61
C ARG A 91 -3.47 -1.75 -10.47
N ASP A 92 -3.31 -0.43 -10.46
CA ASP A 92 -2.02 0.22 -10.19
C ASP A 92 -1.46 -0.12 -8.78
N TYR A 93 -2.31 -0.54 -7.83
CA TYR A 93 -1.92 -0.92 -6.47
C TYR A 93 -1.86 -2.43 -6.26
N THR A 94 -2.64 -3.23 -6.99
CA THR A 94 -2.70 -4.69 -6.85
C THR A 94 -1.78 -5.44 -7.81
N HIS A 95 -1.40 -4.84 -8.93
CA HIS A 95 -0.53 -5.43 -9.95
C HIS A 95 0.84 -4.76 -9.88
N ILE A 96 1.56 -5.00 -8.79
CA ILE A 96 2.90 -4.45 -8.55
C ILE A 96 3.97 -5.55 -8.58
N ASP A 97 5.17 -5.20 -9.04
CA ASP A 97 6.33 -6.10 -9.14
C ASP A 97 7.17 -6.16 -7.85
N TYR A 98 6.68 -5.49 -6.82
CA TYR A 98 7.36 -5.29 -5.54
C TYR A 98 8.73 -4.63 -5.61
N GLN A 99 9.20 -4.07 -6.72
CA GLN A 99 10.56 -3.49 -6.79
C GLN A 99 10.60 -2.10 -6.17
N LYS A 100 9.75 -1.20 -6.67
CA LYS A 100 9.62 0.17 -6.18
C LYS A 100 8.37 0.39 -5.36
N ASN A 101 7.31 -0.37 -5.62
CA ASN A 101 6.05 -0.30 -4.90
C ASN A 101 5.98 -1.47 -3.94
N PHE A 102 5.50 -1.28 -2.72
CA PHE A 102 5.22 -2.39 -1.82
C PHE A 102 3.88 -2.14 -1.14
N ALA A 103 3.00 -3.13 -1.15
CA ALA A 103 1.66 -3.00 -0.57
C ALA A 103 1.27 -4.23 0.24
N MET A 104 0.58 -3.97 1.34
CA MET A 104 0.04 -4.95 2.26
C MET A 104 -1.40 -4.60 2.63
N VAL A 105 -2.13 -5.64 3.01
CA VAL A 105 -3.48 -5.52 3.54
C VAL A 105 -3.55 -6.03 4.97
N VAL A 106 -4.46 -5.44 5.73
CA VAL A 106 -4.96 -5.99 6.98
C VAL A 106 -6.27 -6.69 6.67
N GLU A 107 -6.35 -7.97 7.01
CA GLU A 107 -7.51 -8.81 6.75
C GLU A 107 -8.11 -9.33 8.07
N PHE A 108 -9.44 -9.31 8.14
CA PHE A 108 -10.20 -9.96 9.19
C PHE A 108 -11.34 -10.74 8.55
N GLN A 109 -11.45 -12.05 8.87
CA GLN A 109 -12.50 -12.93 8.34
C GLN A 109 -12.66 -12.82 6.80
N ASN A 110 -11.54 -12.86 6.06
CA ASN A 110 -11.49 -12.76 4.60
C ASN A 110 -11.91 -11.40 4.01
N GLN A 111 -12.16 -10.39 4.84
CA GLN A 111 -12.42 -9.00 4.43
C GLN A 111 -11.20 -8.13 4.68
N ILE A 112 -10.89 -7.25 3.72
CA ILE A 112 -9.85 -6.24 3.88
C ILE A 112 -10.41 -5.14 4.79
N VAL A 113 -9.68 -4.84 5.86
CA VAL A 113 -10.04 -3.83 6.86
C VAL A 113 -8.99 -2.71 6.96
N GLY A 114 -7.89 -2.84 6.22
CA GLY A 114 -6.88 -1.81 6.06
C GLY A 114 -5.94 -2.09 4.92
N ILE A 115 -5.35 -1.04 4.35
CA ILE A 115 -4.38 -1.11 3.27
C ILE A 115 -3.22 -0.18 3.61
N GLY A 116 -2.01 -0.64 3.36
CA GLY A 116 -0.81 0.14 3.57
C GLY A 116 0.20 -0.13 2.48
N HIS A 117 0.83 0.93 1.99
CA HIS A 117 1.79 0.81 0.90
C HIS A 117 2.87 1.88 1.02
N TYR A 118 3.98 1.64 0.34
CA TYR A 118 4.96 2.67 0.06
C TYR A 118 5.47 2.58 -1.38
N ILE A 119 6.00 3.69 -1.88
CA ILE A 119 6.59 3.82 -3.21
C ILE A 119 7.96 4.48 -3.06
N ILE A 120 9.01 3.82 -3.55
CA ILE A 120 10.36 4.40 -3.62
C ILE A 120 10.33 5.58 -4.60
N THR A 121 10.80 6.73 -4.15
CA THR A 121 10.85 7.96 -4.94
C THR A 121 12.01 7.94 -5.94
N ASP A 122 12.28 9.06 -6.63
CA ASP A 122 13.48 9.20 -7.47
C ASP A 122 14.78 9.08 -6.65
N ASN A 123 14.71 9.34 -5.33
CA ASN A 123 15.76 8.95 -4.40
C ASN A 123 15.52 7.50 -3.92
N PRO A 124 16.42 6.55 -4.22
CA PRO A 124 16.25 5.14 -3.86
C PRO A 124 16.25 4.88 -2.35
N GLU A 125 16.75 5.82 -1.54
CA GLU A 125 16.74 5.70 -0.07
C GLU A 125 15.48 6.28 0.57
N THR A 126 14.57 6.86 -0.22
CA THR A 126 13.37 7.55 0.25
C THR A 126 12.11 6.90 -0.33
N ALA A 127 11.13 6.62 0.53
CA ALA A 127 9.83 6.09 0.11
C ALA A 127 8.66 6.94 0.61
N GLU A 128 7.71 7.25 -0.27
CA GLU A 128 6.42 7.84 0.10
C GLU A 128 5.51 6.74 0.63
N MET A 129 4.89 6.95 1.79
CA MET A 129 4.09 5.94 2.49
C MET A 129 2.68 6.43 2.77
N ALA A 130 1.70 5.54 2.61
CA ALA A 130 0.34 5.79 3.08
C ALA A 130 -0.36 4.54 3.60
N VAL A 131 -1.16 4.74 4.65
CA VAL A 131 -1.98 3.71 5.31
C VAL A 131 -3.40 4.22 5.46
N VAL A 132 -4.37 3.34 5.26
CA VAL A 132 -5.79 3.59 5.51
C VAL A 132 -6.41 2.40 6.24
N MET A 133 -7.26 2.69 7.22
CA MET A 133 -8.02 1.69 7.97
C MET A 133 -9.51 1.97 7.81
N HIS A 134 -10.30 0.91 7.67
CA HIS A 134 -11.75 1.00 7.71
C HIS A 134 -12.21 1.69 9.00
N ASP A 135 -13.26 2.51 8.93
CA ASP A 135 -13.69 3.37 10.04
C ASP A 135 -13.95 2.58 11.34
N ASP A 136 -14.59 1.41 11.25
CA ASP A 136 -14.86 0.50 12.39
C ASP A 136 -13.61 -0.13 13.02
N TRP A 137 -12.49 -0.12 12.29
CA TRP A 137 -11.22 -0.70 12.68
C TRP A 137 -10.22 0.34 13.19
N GLN A 138 -10.59 1.62 13.14
CA GLN A 138 -9.80 2.71 13.70
C GLN A 138 -9.81 2.69 15.24
N ARG A 139 -8.84 3.35 15.86
CA ARG A 139 -8.68 3.48 17.32
C ARG A 139 -8.50 2.16 18.09
N LYS A 140 -8.27 1.03 17.39
CA LYS A 140 -7.93 -0.28 17.98
C LYS A 140 -6.43 -0.57 18.06
N GLY A 141 -5.58 0.41 17.72
CA GLY A 141 -4.11 0.26 17.69
C GLY A 141 -3.56 -0.42 16.42
N ILE A 142 -4.42 -1.02 15.61
CA ILE A 142 -4.05 -1.73 14.37
C ILE A 142 -3.31 -0.81 13.40
N GLY A 143 -3.88 0.35 13.06
CA GLY A 143 -3.25 1.26 12.09
C GLY A 143 -1.85 1.73 12.52
N THR A 144 -1.63 2.00 13.81
CA THR A 144 -0.31 2.38 14.34
C THR A 144 0.67 1.22 14.22
N HIS A 145 0.29 0.02 14.67
CA HIS A 145 1.16 -1.16 14.58
C HIS A 145 1.44 -1.54 13.12
N PHE A 146 0.44 -1.48 12.25
CA PHE A 146 0.56 -1.81 10.85
C PHE A 146 1.49 -0.83 10.13
N LEU A 147 1.37 0.47 10.40
CA LEU A 147 2.31 1.48 9.90
C LEU A 147 3.75 1.20 10.37
N LYS A 148 3.96 0.90 11.66
CA LYS A 148 5.28 0.48 12.17
C LYS A 148 5.82 -0.75 11.43
N TYR A 149 4.97 -1.73 11.14
CA TYR A 149 5.37 -2.94 10.44
C TYR A 149 5.84 -2.65 9.02
N ILE A 150 5.10 -1.83 8.27
CA ILE A 150 5.50 -1.41 6.92
C ILE A 150 6.83 -0.63 6.95
N ILE A 151 7.08 0.19 7.97
CA ILE A 151 8.36 0.89 8.15
C ILE A 151 9.52 -0.09 8.35
N VAL A 152 9.32 -1.16 9.13
CA VAL A 152 10.33 -2.22 9.29
C VAL A 152 10.65 -2.87 7.94
N ILE A 153 9.62 -3.16 7.14
CA ILE A 153 9.81 -3.76 5.81
C ILE A 153 10.56 -2.81 4.88
N ALA A 154 10.16 -1.54 4.84
CA ALA A 154 10.84 -0.53 4.03
C ALA A 154 12.33 -0.45 4.39
N LYS A 155 12.65 -0.46 5.69
CA LYS A 155 14.02 -0.45 6.20
C LYS A 155 14.82 -1.69 5.78
N GLU A 156 14.25 -2.88 5.92
CA GLU A 156 14.88 -4.12 5.46
C GLU A 156 15.20 -4.11 3.97
N ARG A 157 14.41 -3.34 3.20
CA ARG A 157 14.54 -3.18 1.76
C ARG A 157 15.38 -1.96 1.36
N GLY A 158 16.13 -1.39 2.30
CA GLY A 158 17.13 -0.34 2.05
C GLY A 158 16.62 1.10 2.16
N VAL A 159 15.35 1.32 2.52
CA VAL A 159 14.81 2.66 2.73
C VAL A 159 15.36 3.25 4.03
N LYS A 160 15.87 4.49 3.96
CA LYS A 160 16.35 5.26 5.11
C LYS A 160 15.40 6.37 5.51
N TYR A 161 14.64 6.90 4.55
CA TYR A 161 13.71 8.00 4.77
C TYR A 161 12.31 7.64 4.32
N ILE A 162 11.31 8.00 5.12
CA ILE A 162 9.91 7.91 4.71
C ILE A 162 9.33 9.31 4.59
N THR A 163 8.49 9.51 3.58
CA THR A 163 7.70 10.72 3.41
C THR A 163 6.21 10.39 3.45
N ALA A 164 5.41 11.33 3.91
CA ALA A 164 3.96 11.27 3.83
C ALA A 164 3.40 12.69 3.69
N THR A 165 2.59 12.91 2.66
CA THR A 165 1.78 14.11 2.56
C THR A 165 0.55 13.94 3.44
N VAL A 166 0.22 14.97 4.21
CA VAL A 166 -0.87 14.97 5.17
C VAL A 166 -1.64 16.28 5.05
N LEU A 167 -2.96 16.20 4.85
CA LEU A 167 -3.84 17.36 4.98
C LEU A 167 -3.74 17.94 6.39
N LEU A 168 -3.62 19.27 6.51
CA LEU A 168 -3.46 19.96 7.80
C LEU A 168 -4.57 19.64 8.80
N GLU A 169 -5.78 19.35 8.33
CA GLU A 169 -6.95 19.02 9.13
C GLU A 169 -6.92 17.58 9.68
N ASN A 170 -6.02 16.72 9.22
CA ASN A 170 -5.92 15.32 9.64
C ASN A 170 -5.16 15.18 10.97
N TYR A 171 -5.66 15.79 12.04
CA TYR A 171 -5.02 15.72 13.37
C TYR A 171 -4.87 14.28 13.90
N LYS A 172 -5.69 13.34 13.40
CA LYS A 172 -5.64 11.91 13.77
C LYS A 172 -4.33 11.25 13.30
N ILE A 173 -3.90 11.50 12.06
CA ILE A 173 -2.64 10.93 11.56
C ILE A 173 -1.43 11.56 12.26
N MET A 174 -1.48 12.84 12.60
CA MET A 174 -0.39 13.50 13.35
C MET A 174 -0.15 12.85 14.71
N LYS A 175 -1.21 12.56 15.47
CA LYS A 175 -1.11 11.80 16.72
C LYS A 175 -0.58 10.37 16.52
N THR A 176 -0.86 9.78 15.36
CA THR A 176 -0.34 8.45 15.02
C THR A 176 1.15 8.52 14.74
N ILE A 177 1.60 9.49 13.94
CA ILE A 177 3.01 9.72 13.62
C ILE A 177 3.82 9.99 14.89
N GLU A 178 3.32 10.85 15.78
CA GLU A 178 3.96 11.15 17.07
C GLU A 178 4.14 9.90 17.96
N LYS A 179 3.19 8.96 17.91
CA LYS A 179 3.26 7.69 18.67
C LYS A 179 4.26 6.69 18.12
N ILE A 180 4.69 6.82 16.86
CA ILE A 180 5.63 5.87 16.28
C ILE A 180 7.04 6.06 16.85
N GLY A 181 7.37 7.27 17.30
CA GLY A 181 8.59 7.53 18.07
C GLY A 181 9.82 7.85 17.24
N PHE A 182 9.69 8.16 15.95
CA PHE A 182 10.77 8.75 15.16
C PHE A 182 10.69 10.29 15.16
N LYS A 183 11.85 10.94 15.02
CA LYS A 183 11.90 12.38 14.74
C LYS A 183 11.46 12.59 13.31
N PHE A 184 10.48 13.47 13.11
CA PHE A 184 10.05 13.88 11.78
C PHE A 184 10.29 15.38 11.59
N SER A 185 10.64 15.77 10.38
CA SER A 185 10.56 17.15 9.93
C SER A 185 9.17 17.41 9.34
N LYS A 186 8.71 18.65 9.42
CA LYS A 186 7.46 19.10 8.81
C LYS A 186 7.78 20.24 7.87
N LYS A 187 7.28 20.16 6.65
CA LYS A 187 7.35 21.26 5.69
C LYS A 187 5.95 21.52 5.14
N LEU A 188 5.57 22.80 5.08
CA LEU A 188 4.35 23.19 4.40
C LEU A 188 4.67 23.31 2.90
N GLU A 189 4.00 22.54 2.08
CA GLU A 189 4.13 22.57 0.61
C GLU A 189 2.74 22.65 0.00
N GLU A 190 2.48 23.68 -0.81
CA GLU A 190 1.21 23.87 -1.55
C GLU A 190 -0.08 23.81 -0.71
N GLY A 191 0.01 24.05 0.61
CA GLY A 191 -1.11 24.00 1.54
C GLY A 191 -1.22 22.69 2.34
N ASP A 192 -0.41 21.69 1.99
CA ASP A 192 -0.34 20.40 2.66
C ASP A 192 0.92 20.28 3.52
N LEU A 193 0.85 19.38 4.50
CA LEU A 193 1.96 19.08 5.38
C LEU A 193 2.74 17.89 4.84
N LEU A 194 3.92 18.13 4.28
CA LEU A 194 4.89 17.07 4.02
C LEU A 194 5.59 16.70 5.32
N VAL A 195 5.47 15.44 5.71
CA VAL A 195 6.19 14.85 6.84
C VAL A 195 7.30 13.98 6.29
N GLU A 196 8.52 14.16 6.79
CA GLU A 196 9.66 13.30 6.46
C GLU A 196 10.28 12.76 7.75
N ALA A 197 10.69 11.50 7.75
CA ALA A 197 11.36 10.89 8.89
C ALA A 197 12.52 10.00 8.47
N ASP A 198 13.64 10.10 9.20
CA ASP A 198 14.75 9.15 9.15
C ASP A 198 14.39 7.91 9.98
N ILE A 199 14.30 6.76 9.31
CA ILE A 199 13.94 5.46 9.88
C ILE A 199 15.14 4.53 10.06
N SER A 200 16.37 5.01 9.80
CA SER A 200 17.59 4.20 9.85
C SER A 200 17.79 3.52 11.22
N ASN A 201 17.37 4.20 12.29
CA ASN A 201 17.45 3.69 13.67
C ASN A 201 16.10 3.19 14.21
N PHE A 202 15.05 3.13 13.39
CA PHE A 202 13.74 2.66 13.82
C PHE A 202 13.79 1.17 14.23
N GLN A 203 13.13 0.87 15.35
CA GLN A 203 12.92 -0.48 15.89
C GLN A 203 11.46 -0.55 16.41
N MET A 204 10.82 -1.71 16.23
CA MET A 204 9.42 -1.92 16.59
C MET A 204 9.21 -1.99 18.11
#